data_AF-A0A1M6D1U2-F1
#
_entry.id   AF-A0A1M6D1U2-F1
#
_cell.length_a   1.000
_cell.length_b   1.000
_cell.length_c   1.000
_cell.angle_alpha   90.00
_cell.angle_beta   90.00
_cell.angle_gamma   90.00
#
_symmetry.space_group_name_H-M   'P 1'
#
loop_
_entity.id
_entity.type
_entity.pdbx_description
1 polymer ?
#
loop_
_entity_poly.entity_id
_entity_poly.type
_entity_poly.pdbx_seq_one_letter_code
_entity_poly.pdbx_strand_id
1 'polypeptide(L)'
;MSADDELTPEQRAKLAEQLDGWKPASAGLLMSFGKSVQDRRDHDHTTQREDWYCLNLAAYMGERVAAVLRRLLDTEAEVARLRDELAEEKADRNPRLRCLIVKAAPDRDLYVGWSGIAEGPTGAWTRAEALAYGFPRSRLDRADQSGSSALGDYRPGLWDDDGFIAEQRGVLPRARIGDYAQRYLAGDHSAAFDLLEPFEGETEVRR
;
A
#
# COMPACT_ATOMS: atom_id res chain seq x y z
N MET A 1 -13.89 29.67 9.31
CA MET A 1 -13.61 29.26 7.93
C MET A 1 -13.58 27.74 7.93
N SER A 2 -14.34 27.11 7.04
CA SER A 2 -14.29 25.64 6.93
C SER A 2 -12.87 25.23 6.52
N ALA A 3 -12.38 24.10 7.00
CA ALA A 3 -11.08 23.57 6.58
C ALA A 3 -11.04 23.22 5.07
N ASP A 4 -12.21 23.25 4.41
CA ASP A 4 -12.44 22.78 3.04
C ASP A 4 -12.65 23.90 2.00
N ASP A 5 -12.28 25.16 2.28
CA ASP A 5 -12.35 26.20 1.25
C ASP A 5 -11.27 25.92 0.17
N GLU A 6 -11.68 25.20 -0.87
CA GLU A 6 -10.89 24.98 -2.07
C GLU A 6 -10.61 26.31 -2.78
N LEU A 7 -9.38 26.47 -3.27
CA LEU A 7 -9.03 27.65 -4.07
C LEU A 7 -9.78 27.61 -5.40
N THR A 8 -10.33 28.74 -5.85
CA THR A 8 -10.89 28.81 -7.21
C THR A 8 -9.80 28.66 -8.27
N PRO A 9 -10.13 28.29 -9.52
CA PRO A 9 -9.15 28.26 -10.61
C PRO A 9 -8.36 29.57 -10.76
N GLU A 10 -9.03 30.72 -10.63
CA GLU A 10 -8.41 32.06 -10.72
C GLU A 10 -7.44 32.33 -9.56
N GLN A 11 -7.80 31.92 -8.33
CA GLN A 11 -6.92 32.03 -7.17
C GLN A 11 -5.68 31.15 -7.33
N ARG A 12 -5.83 29.92 -7.84
CA ARG A 12 -4.71 29.01 -8.12
C ARG A 12 -3.79 29.58 -9.20
N ALA A 13 -4.34 30.15 -10.27
CA ALA A 13 -3.55 30.77 -11.33
C ALA A 13 -2.74 31.97 -10.81
N LYS A 14 -3.36 32.85 -10.02
CA LYS A 14 -2.67 33.98 -9.40
C LYS A 14 -1.58 33.54 -8.41
N LEU A 15 -1.85 32.51 -7.61
CA LEU A 15 -0.84 31.97 -6.70
C LEU A 15 0.33 31.36 -7.47
N ALA A 16 0.08 30.65 -8.58
CA ALA A 16 1.12 30.08 -9.43
C ALA A 16 2.00 31.18 -10.05
N GLU A 17 1.41 32.28 -10.53
CA GLU A 17 2.15 33.45 -11.02
C GLU A 17 3.04 34.07 -9.93
N GLN A 18 2.51 34.22 -8.71
CA GLN A 18 3.28 34.75 -7.58
C GLN A 18 4.42 33.84 -7.13
N LEU A 19 4.29 32.54 -7.36
CA LEU A 19 5.28 31.52 -7.04
C LEU A 19 6.19 31.16 -8.23
N ASP A 20 6.06 31.85 -9.36
CA ASP A 20 6.92 31.58 -10.51
C ASP A 20 8.40 31.82 -10.19
N GLY A 21 9.27 30.92 -10.66
CA GLY A 21 10.69 30.91 -10.36
C GLY A 21 11.11 30.40 -8.96
N TRP A 22 10.16 30.09 -8.07
CA TRP A 22 10.48 29.49 -6.77
C TRP A 22 10.73 27.99 -6.89
N LYS A 23 11.75 27.49 -6.18
CA LYS A 23 12.05 26.05 -6.15
C LYS A 23 11.03 25.32 -5.28
N PRO A 24 10.63 24.09 -5.64
CA PRO A 24 9.84 23.24 -4.75
C PRO A 24 10.51 23.11 -3.37
N ALA A 25 9.70 23.12 -2.31
CA ALA A 25 10.21 22.88 -0.97
C ALA A 25 10.83 21.48 -0.90
N SER A 26 12.08 21.40 -0.44
CA SER A 26 12.70 20.10 -0.17
C SER A 26 12.11 19.47 1.09
N ALA A 27 12.16 18.14 1.21
CA ALA A 27 11.78 17.46 2.44
C ALA A 27 12.56 18.00 3.65
N GLY A 28 13.85 18.30 3.49
CA GLY A 28 14.68 18.88 4.55
C GLY A 28 14.18 20.26 5.01
N LEU A 29 13.73 21.10 4.08
CA LEU A 29 13.17 22.42 4.41
C LEU A 29 11.84 22.26 5.18
N LEU A 30 10.94 21.38 4.74
CA LEU A 30 9.68 21.10 5.43
C LEU A 30 9.94 20.58 6.86
N MET A 31 10.89 19.66 7.02
CA MET A 31 11.29 19.16 8.35
C MET A 31 11.85 20.28 9.23
N SER A 32 12.65 21.20 8.68
CA SER A 32 13.18 22.34 9.44
C SER A 32 12.08 23.31 9.89
N PHE A 33 11.05 23.52 9.07
CA PHE A 33 9.89 24.32 9.46
C PHE A 33 9.05 23.62 10.54
N GLY A 34 8.80 22.32 10.40
CA GLY A 34 8.13 21.52 11.43
C GLY A 34 8.86 21.58 12.78
N LYS A 35 10.18 21.44 12.77
CA LYS A 35 11.02 21.61 13.96
C LYS A 35 10.91 23.02 14.54
N SER A 36 10.94 24.05 13.71
CA SER A 36 10.81 25.44 14.18
C SER A 36 9.46 25.71 14.84
N VAL A 37 8.39 25.12 14.32
CA VAL A 37 7.04 25.16 14.94
C VAL A 37 7.04 24.44 16.30
N GLN A 38 7.64 23.24 16.37
CA GLN A 38 7.76 22.50 17.62
C GLN A 38 8.58 23.26 18.65
N ASP A 39 9.80 23.68 18.29
CA ASP A 39 10.70 24.42 19.16
C ASP A 39 9.99 25.67 19.71
N ARG A 40 9.22 26.40 18.88
CA ARG A 40 8.40 27.53 19.34
C ARG A 40 7.34 27.10 20.35
N ARG A 41 6.60 26.03 20.09
CA ARG A 41 5.55 25.55 21.00
C ARG A 41 6.14 25.16 22.36
N ASP A 42 7.30 24.54 22.33
CA ASP A 42 7.95 23.96 23.51
C ASP A 42 8.87 24.99 24.23
N HIS A 43 9.12 26.17 23.63
CA HIS A 43 9.92 27.25 24.20
C HIS A 43 9.16 28.03 25.29
N ASP A 44 9.83 28.33 26.41
CA ASP A 44 9.27 29.17 27.48
C ASP A 44 9.47 30.66 27.18
N HIS A 45 8.37 31.35 26.94
CA HIS A 45 8.37 32.80 26.65
C HIS A 45 8.16 33.66 27.91
N THR A 46 7.98 33.06 29.08
CA THR A 46 7.62 33.80 30.31
C THR A 46 8.82 34.41 31.03
N THR A 47 10.03 33.91 30.76
CA THR A 47 11.24 34.24 31.51
C THR A 47 12.25 35.11 30.74
N GLN A 48 12.05 35.30 29.43
CA GLN A 48 12.96 36.10 28.60
C GLN A 48 12.32 37.44 28.20
N ARG A 49 13.12 38.52 28.20
CA ARG A 49 12.75 39.80 27.58
C ARG A 49 12.81 39.62 26.06
N GLU A 50 11.80 38.95 25.51
CA GLU A 50 11.77 38.67 24.08
C GLU A 50 11.61 39.96 23.29
N ASP A 51 12.42 40.10 22.24
CA ASP A 51 12.22 41.19 21.30
C ASP A 51 10.94 40.97 20.50
N TRP A 52 10.33 42.07 20.04
CA TRP A 52 9.12 42.03 19.22
C TRP A 52 9.31 41.24 17.92
N TYR A 53 10.55 41.04 17.48
CA TYR A 53 10.89 40.27 16.30
C TYR A 53 10.65 38.77 16.52
N CYS A 54 11.04 38.22 17.67
CA CYS A 54 10.81 36.84 18.07
C CYS A 54 9.31 36.55 18.22
N LEU A 55 8.54 37.48 18.79
CA LEU A 55 7.08 37.33 18.91
C LEU A 55 6.39 37.29 17.54
N ASN A 56 6.81 38.16 16.60
CA ASN A 56 6.26 38.18 15.24
C ASN A 56 6.63 36.92 14.44
N LEU A 57 7.89 36.47 14.55
CA LEU A 57 8.32 35.23 13.90
C LEU A 57 7.61 34.02 14.50
N ALA A 58 7.43 33.97 15.82
CA ALA A 58 6.71 32.91 16.51
C ALA A 58 5.22 32.87 16.11
N ALA A 59 4.57 34.02 15.98
CA ALA A 59 3.20 34.12 15.49
C ALA A 59 3.09 33.67 14.03
N TYR A 60 4.01 34.11 13.16
CA TYR A 60 4.04 33.71 11.75
C TYR A 60 4.26 32.20 11.58
N MET A 61 5.27 31.65 12.24
CA MET A 61 5.62 30.23 12.15
C MET A 61 4.55 29.34 12.78
N GLY A 62 4.03 29.72 13.95
CA GLY A 62 3.00 28.95 14.63
C GLY A 62 1.63 29.01 13.95
N GLU A 63 1.10 30.20 13.68
CA GLU A 63 -0.30 30.34 13.25
C GLU A 63 -0.47 30.16 11.74
N ARG A 64 0.50 30.61 10.93
CA ARG A 64 0.38 30.58 9.46
C ARG A 64 1.11 29.39 8.86
N VAL A 65 2.37 29.17 9.23
CA VAL A 65 3.16 28.08 8.64
C VAL A 65 2.68 26.71 9.09
N ALA A 66 2.31 26.52 10.37
CA ALA A 66 1.80 25.22 10.82
C ALA A 66 0.51 24.79 10.10
N ALA A 67 -0.41 25.73 9.85
CA ALA A 67 -1.64 25.45 9.09
C ALA A 67 -1.35 25.07 7.64
N VAL A 68 -0.37 25.74 7.00
CA VAL A 68 0.09 25.39 5.65
C VAL A 68 0.72 24.00 5.62
N LEU A 69 1.63 23.71 6.56
CA LEU A 69 2.27 22.39 6.66
C LEU A 69 1.24 21.28 6.91
N ARG A 70 0.22 21.55 7.74
CA ARG A 70 -0.84 20.58 7.99
C ARG A 70 -1.64 20.28 6.72
N ARG A 71 -2.10 21.33 6.02
CA ARG A 71 -2.81 21.18 4.75
C ARG A 71 -1.96 20.46 3.70
N LEU A 72 -0.66 20.72 3.67
CA LEU A 72 0.27 20.02 2.77
C LEU A 72 0.31 18.53 3.08
N LEU A 73 0.49 18.14 4.34
CA LEU A 73 0.52 16.73 4.75
C LEU A 73 -0.80 16.01 4.43
N ASP A 74 -1.94 16.65 4.71
CA ASP A 74 -3.26 16.09 4.40
C ASP A 74 -3.42 15.91 2.87
N THR A 75 -2.94 16.87 2.07
CA THR A 75 -2.96 16.79 0.60
C THR A 75 -2.02 15.69 0.08
N GLU A 76 -0.82 15.55 0.65
CA GLU A 76 0.13 14.50 0.26
C GLU A 76 -0.41 13.10 0.57
N ALA A 77 -1.05 12.94 1.73
CA ALA A 77 -1.73 11.70 2.11
C ALA A 77 -2.86 11.37 1.15
N GLU A 78 -3.67 12.37 0.78
CA GLU A 78 -4.77 12.20 -0.17
C GLU A 78 -4.27 11.85 -1.58
N VAL A 79 -3.22 12.51 -2.07
CA VAL A 79 -2.60 12.20 -3.36
C VAL A 79 -2.01 10.77 -3.34
N ALA A 80 -1.42 10.34 -2.23
CA ALA A 80 -0.94 8.97 -2.09
C ALA A 80 -2.11 7.97 -2.17
N ARG A 81 -3.19 8.19 -1.42
CA ARG A 81 -4.41 7.37 -1.46
C ARG A 81 -4.98 7.27 -2.88
N LEU A 82 -5.15 8.40 -3.56
CA LEU A 82 -5.68 8.44 -4.94
C LEU A 82 -4.77 7.73 -5.95
N ARG A 83 -3.45 7.77 -5.76
CA ARG A 83 -2.51 7.02 -6.60
C ARG A 83 -2.65 5.52 -6.40
N ASP A 84 -2.82 5.07 -5.16
CA ASP A 84 -3.05 3.65 -4.85
C ASP A 84 -4.39 3.18 -5.42
N GLU A 85 -5.46 3.96 -5.28
CA GLU A 85 -6.77 3.67 -5.89
C GLU A 85 -6.69 3.59 -7.41
N LEU A 86 -6.00 4.54 -8.06
CA LEU A 86 -5.80 4.51 -9.50
C LEU A 86 -4.97 3.28 -9.92
N ALA A 87 -3.99 2.86 -9.12
CA ALA A 87 -3.21 1.65 -9.39
C ALA A 87 -4.07 0.38 -9.27
N GLU A 88 -4.91 0.29 -8.23
CA GLU A 88 -5.88 -0.80 -8.04
C GLU A 88 -6.84 -0.89 -9.22
N GLU A 89 -7.47 0.22 -9.62
CA GLU A 89 -8.41 0.25 -10.76
C GLU A 89 -7.72 -0.15 -12.07
N LYS A 90 -6.48 0.29 -12.30
CA LYS A 90 -5.69 -0.12 -13.47
C LYS A 90 -5.37 -1.61 -13.45
N ALA A 91 -5.02 -2.15 -12.28
CA ALA A 91 -4.76 -3.58 -12.12
C ALA A 91 -6.04 -4.40 -12.36
N ASP A 92 -7.19 -3.95 -11.85
CA ASP A 92 -8.48 -4.58 -12.06
C ASP A 92 -8.94 -4.53 -13.52
N ARG A 93 -8.46 -3.60 -14.34
CA ARG A 93 -8.73 -3.59 -15.78
C ARG A 93 -7.72 -4.40 -16.60
N ASN A 94 -6.61 -4.80 -16.02
CA ASN A 94 -5.56 -5.56 -16.70
C ASN A 94 -5.72 -7.07 -16.43
N PRO A 95 -6.06 -7.90 -17.43
CA PRO A 95 -6.25 -9.35 -17.25
C PRO A 95 -5.05 -10.06 -16.61
N ARG A 96 -3.82 -9.56 -16.82
CA ARG A 96 -2.59 -10.15 -16.25
C ARG A 96 -2.44 -9.92 -14.76
N LEU A 97 -3.14 -8.94 -14.20
CA LEU A 97 -3.08 -8.57 -12.78
C LEU A 97 -4.36 -8.95 -12.03
N ARG A 98 -5.34 -9.57 -12.73
CA ARG A 98 -6.59 -10.11 -12.17
C ARG A 98 -6.35 -11.47 -11.51
N CYS A 99 -5.58 -11.47 -10.43
CA CYS A 99 -5.43 -12.61 -9.55
C CYS A 99 -5.45 -12.16 -8.10
N LEU A 100 -5.79 -13.09 -7.20
CA LEU A 100 -5.57 -12.94 -5.78
C LEU A 100 -4.06 -13.01 -5.52
N ILE A 101 -3.49 -12.06 -4.78
CA ILE A 101 -2.10 -12.18 -4.33
C ILE A 101 -2.09 -12.83 -2.96
N VAL A 102 -1.40 -13.97 -2.85
CA VAL A 102 -1.24 -14.71 -1.59
C VAL A 102 0.25 -14.74 -1.23
N LYS A 103 0.60 -14.29 -0.03
CA LYS A 103 1.97 -14.41 0.47
C LYS A 103 2.18 -15.80 1.03
N ALA A 104 3.22 -16.50 0.59
CA ALA A 104 3.41 -17.92 0.89
C ALA A 104 3.53 -18.19 2.40
N ALA A 105 4.33 -17.39 3.11
CA ALA A 105 4.49 -17.43 4.56
C ALA A 105 4.85 -16.02 5.10
N PRO A 106 4.64 -15.71 6.39
CA PRO A 106 4.90 -14.37 6.94
C PRO A 106 6.34 -13.88 6.74
N ASP A 107 7.30 -14.79 6.86
CA ASP A 107 8.75 -14.57 6.80
C ASP A 107 9.38 -14.88 5.44
N ARG A 108 8.60 -15.36 4.46
CA ARG A 108 9.07 -15.70 3.11
C ARG A 108 8.71 -14.60 2.13
N ASP A 109 9.71 -14.07 1.42
CA ASP A 109 9.52 -13.12 0.32
C ASP A 109 9.09 -13.84 -0.98
N LEU A 110 7.88 -14.40 -0.94
CA LEU A 110 7.27 -15.10 -2.06
C LEU A 110 5.77 -14.80 -2.08
N TYR A 111 5.32 -14.22 -3.19
CA TYR A 111 3.92 -13.90 -3.48
C TYR A 111 3.47 -14.72 -4.67
N VAL A 112 2.34 -15.40 -4.51
CA VAL A 112 1.71 -16.22 -5.53
C VAL A 112 0.49 -15.48 -6.06
N GLY A 113 0.43 -15.29 -7.38
CA GLY A 113 -0.81 -14.93 -8.04
C GLY A 113 -1.68 -16.17 -8.14
N TRP A 114 -2.85 -16.17 -7.52
CA TRP A 114 -3.81 -17.26 -7.55
C TRP A 114 -5.05 -16.86 -8.35
N SER A 115 -5.39 -17.66 -9.35
CA SER A 115 -6.64 -17.49 -10.10
C SER A 115 -7.75 -18.30 -9.43
N GLY A 116 -8.81 -17.65 -8.97
CA GLY A 116 -10.01 -18.34 -8.49
C GLY A 116 -10.83 -19.03 -9.60
N ILE A 117 -10.57 -18.72 -10.88
CA ILE A 117 -11.28 -19.35 -12.02
C ILE A 117 -10.61 -20.66 -12.43
N ALA A 118 -9.30 -20.60 -12.69
CA ALA A 118 -8.48 -21.78 -12.98
C ALA A 118 -8.11 -22.59 -11.72
N GLU A 119 -8.39 -22.06 -10.52
CA GLU A 119 -8.05 -22.68 -9.24
C GLU A 119 -6.57 -23.07 -9.14
N GLY A 120 -5.69 -22.14 -9.53
CA GLY A 120 -4.27 -22.43 -9.65
C GLY A 120 -3.40 -21.18 -9.73
N PRO A 121 -2.07 -21.35 -9.62
CA PRO A 121 -1.11 -20.25 -9.66
C PRO A 121 -0.96 -19.70 -11.09
N THR A 122 -1.02 -18.38 -11.21
CA THR A 122 -0.79 -17.64 -12.47
C THR A 122 0.60 -17.02 -12.54
N GLY A 123 1.32 -16.97 -11.42
CA GLY A 123 2.69 -16.47 -11.33
C GLY A 123 3.20 -16.49 -9.89
N ALA A 124 4.51 -16.30 -9.75
CA ALA A 124 5.20 -16.23 -8.46
C ALA A 124 6.31 -15.19 -8.54
N TRP A 125 6.41 -14.36 -7.49
CA TRP A 125 7.31 -13.20 -7.45
C TRP A 125 7.82 -12.97 -6.04
N THR A 126 9.03 -12.41 -5.92
CA THR A 126 9.40 -11.61 -4.75
C THR A 126 8.57 -10.32 -4.72
N ARG A 127 8.58 -9.61 -3.59
CA ARG A 127 7.91 -8.31 -3.47
C ARG A 127 8.37 -7.32 -4.54
N ALA A 128 9.69 -7.24 -4.76
CA ALA A 128 10.29 -6.32 -5.71
C ALA A 128 9.87 -6.66 -7.15
N GLU A 129 9.86 -7.94 -7.51
CA GLU A 129 9.41 -8.41 -8.82
C GLU A 129 7.91 -8.15 -9.03
N ALA A 130 7.07 -8.35 -8.02
CA ALA A 130 5.63 -8.09 -8.12
C ALA A 130 5.33 -6.60 -8.38
N LEU A 131 6.06 -5.69 -7.71
CA LEU A 131 5.97 -4.26 -7.95
C LEU A 131 6.45 -3.90 -9.37
N ALA A 132 7.57 -4.48 -9.81
CA ALA A 132 8.10 -4.27 -11.17
C ALA A 132 7.16 -4.83 -12.26
N TYR A 133 6.44 -5.92 -11.96
CA TYR A 133 5.43 -6.51 -12.84
C TYR A 133 4.17 -5.64 -12.97
N GLY A 134 3.93 -4.76 -11.99
CA GLY A 134 2.85 -3.77 -12.00
C GLY A 134 1.72 -4.03 -11.00
N PHE A 135 1.90 -4.93 -10.03
CA PHE A 135 0.94 -5.07 -8.95
C PHE A 135 0.90 -3.81 -8.06
N PRO A 136 -0.29 -3.34 -7.65
CA PRO A 136 -0.42 -2.22 -6.73
C PRO A 136 0.26 -2.54 -5.39
N ARG A 137 0.99 -1.57 -4.82
CA ARG A 137 1.63 -1.71 -3.50
C ARG A 137 0.61 -2.10 -2.43
N SER A 138 -0.58 -1.50 -2.47
CA SER A 138 -1.70 -1.78 -1.56
C SER A 138 -2.09 -3.27 -1.52
N ARG A 139 -2.03 -4.01 -2.63
CA ARG A 139 -2.30 -5.47 -2.64
C ARG A 139 -1.24 -6.24 -1.88
N LEU A 140 0.03 -5.88 -2.09
CA LEU A 140 1.16 -6.53 -1.46
C LEU A 140 1.22 -6.21 0.04
N ASP A 141 0.91 -4.97 0.43
CA ASP A 141 0.80 -4.56 1.84
C ASP A 141 -0.29 -5.36 2.58
N ARG A 142 -1.46 -5.54 1.95
CA ARG A 142 -2.50 -6.41 2.51
C ARG A 142 -2.02 -7.85 2.65
N ALA A 143 -1.39 -8.40 1.60
CA ALA A 143 -0.86 -9.76 1.63
C ALA A 143 0.24 -9.95 2.69
N ASP A 144 1.05 -8.93 2.96
CA ASP A 144 2.01 -8.96 4.08
C ASP A 144 1.33 -9.03 5.43
N GLN A 145 0.28 -8.24 5.61
CA GLN A 145 -0.42 -8.12 6.88
C GLN A 145 -1.23 -9.38 7.19
N SER A 146 -1.93 -9.93 6.21
CA SER A 146 -2.98 -10.93 6.43
C SER A 146 -2.77 -12.25 5.68
N GLY A 147 -1.78 -12.31 4.78
CA GLY A 147 -1.50 -13.47 3.93
C GLY A 147 -2.15 -13.40 2.56
N SER A 148 -3.11 -12.49 2.36
CA SER A 148 -3.86 -12.35 1.10
C SER A 148 -4.20 -10.90 0.77
N SER A 149 -4.30 -10.59 -0.51
CA SER A 149 -4.77 -9.29 -1.00
C SER A 149 -6.29 -9.15 -1.06
N ALA A 150 -7.05 -10.16 -0.63
CA ALA A 150 -8.51 -10.18 -0.67
C ALA A 150 -9.14 -8.97 0.06
N LEU A 151 -10.28 -8.52 -0.45
CA LEU A 151 -11.11 -7.46 0.12
C LEU A 151 -12.54 -7.97 0.34
N GLY A 152 -13.28 -7.30 1.22
CA GLY A 152 -14.67 -7.64 1.55
C GLY A 152 -14.80 -8.66 2.69
N ASP A 153 -16.01 -9.18 2.86
CA ASP A 153 -16.34 -10.12 3.94
C ASP A 153 -15.77 -11.53 3.67
N TYR A 154 -15.67 -11.91 2.39
CA TYR A 154 -15.05 -13.16 1.97
C TYR A 154 -13.58 -12.92 1.61
N ARG A 155 -12.66 -13.39 2.46
CA ARG A 155 -11.22 -13.17 2.33
C ARG A 155 -10.48 -14.49 2.22
N PRO A 156 -10.36 -15.08 1.02
CA PRO A 156 -9.60 -16.32 0.84
C PRO A 156 -8.10 -16.06 0.90
N GLY A 157 -7.36 -17.08 1.32
CA GLY A 157 -5.89 -17.10 1.43
C GLY A 157 -5.31 -16.40 2.65
N LEU A 158 -6.11 -16.10 3.66
CA LEU A 158 -5.61 -15.54 4.93
C LEU A 158 -4.62 -16.49 5.62
N TRP A 159 -3.93 -16.01 6.63
CA TRP A 159 -3.00 -16.82 7.42
C TRP A 159 -3.66 -17.98 8.15
N ASP A 160 -4.92 -17.82 8.55
CA ASP A 160 -5.72 -18.79 9.29
C ASP A 160 -6.64 -19.63 8.40
N ASP A 161 -6.59 -19.47 7.07
CA ASP A 161 -7.32 -20.33 6.15
C ASP A 161 -6.66 -21.72 6.04
N ASP A 162 -7.48 -22.76 5.95
CA ASP A 162 -7.01 -24.15 5.86
C ASP A 162 -6.27 -24.44 4.55
N GLY A 163 -6.75 -23.85 3.43
CA GLY A 163 -6.19 -24.13 2.12
C GLY A 163 -7.01 -23.60 0.95
N PHE A 164 -6.70 -24.13 -0.22
CA PHE A 164 -7.33 -23.78 -1.50
C PHE A 164 -7.81 -25.02 -2.21
N ILE A 165 -8.91 -24.93 -2.95
CA ILE A 165 -9.21 -25.95 -3.96
C ILE A 165 -8.25 -25.71 -5.13
N ALA A 166 -7.53 -26.76 -5.55
CA ALA A 166 -6.59 -26.69 -6.68
C ALA A 166 -7.11 -27.51 -7.87
N GLU A 167 -7.45 -26.83 -8.96
CA GLU A 167 -7.93 -27.40 -10.24
C GLU A 167 -9.01 -28.48 -10.12
N GLN A 168 -9.91 -28.38 -9.13
CA GLN A 168 -10.89 -29.44 -8.81
C GLN A 168 -10.27 -30.83 -8.53
N ARG A 169 -8.99 -30.89 -8.14
CA ARG A 169 -8.24 -32.14 -7.90
C ARG A 169 -8.16 -32.53 -6.44
N GLY A 170 -8.06 -31.54 -5.55
CA GLY A 170 -7.96 -31.72 -4.12
C GLY A 170 -7.84 -30.38 -3.40
N VAL A 171 -7.56 -30.46 -2.10
CA VAL A 171 -7.30 -29.31 -1.23
C VAL A 171 -5.79 -29.10 -1.12
N LEU A 172 -5.31 -27.91 -1.46
CA LEU A 172 -3.94 -27.47 -1.23
C LEU A 172 -3.85 -26.81 0.14
N PRO A 173 -3.16 -27.41 1.13
CA PRO A 173 -2.96 -26.77 2.42
C PRO A 173 -2.28 -25.42 2.28
N ARG A 174 -2.76 -24.43 3.04
CA ARG A 174 -2.27 -23.04 2.96
C ARG A 174 -0.76 -22.91 3.12
N ALA A 175 -0.17 -23.72 3.99
CA ALA A 175 1.27 -23.76 4.24
C ALA A 175 2.10 -24.26 3.04
N ARG A 176 1.50 -25.01 2.10
CA ARG A 176 2.16 -25.59 0.93
C ARG A 176 2.05 -24.74 -0.34
N ILE A 177 1.32 -23.59 -0.29
CA ILE A 177 1.03 -22.80 -1.50
C ILE A 177 2.28 -22.34 -2.25
N GLY A 178 3.34 -21.96 -1.54
CA GLY A 178 4.58 -21.49 -2.15
C GLY A 178 5.27 -22.60 -2.96
N ASP A 179 5.39 -23.79 -2.38
CA ASP A 179 6.06 -24.93 -3.01
C ASP A 179 5.21 -25.50 -4.15
N TYR A 180 3.89 -25.52 -3.99
CA TYR A 180 2.95 -25.85 -5.06
C TYR A 180 3.11 -24.93 -6.26
N ALA A 181 3.09 -23.61 -6.03
CA ALA A 181 3.22 -22.62 -7.09
C ALA A 181 4.55 -22.75 -7.85
N GLN A 182 5.65 -22.97 -7.15
CA GLN A 182 6.96 -23.14 -7.77
C GLN A 182 7.02 -24.38 -8.67
N ARG A 183 6.54 -25.55 -8.20
CA ARG A 183 6.51 -26.78 -9.01
C ARG A 183 5.57 -26.65 -10.20
N TYR A 184 4.39 -26.09 -9.97
CA TYR A 184 3.38 -25.89 -11.00
C TYR A 184 3.89 -24.99 -12.14
N LEU A 185 4.44 -23.82 -11.80
CA LEU A 185 4.95 -22.86 -12.78
C LEU A 185 6.23 -23.35 -13.49
N ALA A 186 6.94 -24.33 -12.91
CA ALA A 186 8.04 -25.03 -13.57
C ALA A 186 7.58 -26.14 -14.53
N GLY A 187 6.28 -26.43 -14.60
CA GLY A 187 5.70 -27.51 -15.43
C GLY A 187 5.77 -28.89 -14.80
N ASP A 188 6.21 -29.03 -13.55
CA ASP A 188 6.21 -30.29 -12.81
C ASP A 188 4.87 -30.49 -12.07
N HIS A 189 3.82 -30.67 -12.87
CA HIS A 189 2.46 -30.80 -12.34
C HIS A 189 2.29 -32.05 -11.47
N SER A 190 3.01 -33.14 -11.77
CA SER A 190 2.95 -34.35 -10.94
C SER A 190 3.42 -34.05 -9.52
N ALA A 191 4.60 -33.45 -9.37
CA ALA A 191 5.12 -33.10 -8.05
C ALA A 191 4.31 -31.99 -7.36
N ALA A 192 3.65 -31.11 -8.12
CA ALA A 192 2.72 -30.13 -7.56
C ALA A 192 1.49 -30.84 -6.98
N PHE A 193 0.88 -31.78 -7.71
CA PHE A 193 -0.32 -32.49 -7.27
C PHE A 193 -0.08 -33.42 -6.09
N ASP A 194 1.14 -33.94 -5.91
CA ASP A 194 1.52 -34.68 -4.70
C ASP A 194 1.47 -33.85 -3.40
N LEU A 195 1.37 -32.51 -3.51
CA LEU A 195 1.20 -31.62 -2.35
C LEU A 195 -0.26 -31.43 -1.94
N LEU A 196 -1.21 -31.91 -2.75
CA LEU A 196 -2.64 -31.82 -2.48
C LEU A 196 -3.08 -32.91 -1.52
N GLU A 197 -4.15 -32.61 -0.79
CA GLU A 197 -4.89 -33.54 0.05
C GLU A 197 -6.19 -33.92 -0.68
N PRO A 198 -6.66 -35.18 -0.61
CA PRO A 198 -7.95 -35.57 -1.18
C PRO A 198 -9.09 -34.72 -0.60
N PHE A 199 -10.19 -34.59 -1.35
CA PHE A 199 -11.40 -33.99 -0.80
C PHE A 199 -11.98 -34.84 0.34
N GLU A 200 -12.83 -34.23 1.16
CA GLU A 200 -13.53 -34.96 2.23
C GLU A 200 -14.31 -36.15 1.64
N GLY A 201 -14.04 -37.35 2.17
CA GLY A 201 -14.64 -38.61 1.72
C GLY A 201 -13.92 -39.29 0.55
N GLU A 202 -12.90 -38.66 -0.05
CA GLU A 202 -12.05 -39.27 -1.07
C GLU A 202 -10.77 -39.84 -0.45
N THR A 203 -10.26 -40.93 -1.01
CA THR A 203 -9.01 -41.56 -0.54
C THR A 203 -7.79 -41.09 -1.32
N GLU A 204 -7.98 -40.50 -2.50
CA GLU A 204 -6.93 -40.10 -3.43
C GLU A 204 -7.26 -38.76 -4.08
N VAL A 205 -6.23 -37.99 -4.45
CA VAL A 205 -6.34 -36.77 -5.25
C VAL A 205 -6.71 -37.14 -6.68
N ARG A 206 -7.62 -36.37 -7.31
CA ARG A 206 -8.08 -36.64 -8.68
C ARG A 206 -6.95 -36.35 -9.69
N ARG A 207 -6.69 -37.29 -10.59
CA ARG A 207 -5.63 -37.22 -11.62
C ARG A 207 -6.17 -36.85 -13.00
#